data_AF-A0A0V1AK23-F1
#
_entry.id   AF-A0A0V1AK23-F1
#
_cell.length_a   1.000
_cell.length_b   1.000
_cell.length_c   1.000
_cell.angle_alpha   90.00
_cell.angle_beta   90.00
_cell.angle_gamma   90.00
#
_symmetry.space_group_name_H-M   'P 1'
#
loop_
_entity.id
_entity.type
_entity.pdbx_description
1 polymer ?
#
loop_
_entity_poly.entity_id
_entity_poly.type
_entity_poly.pdbx_seq_one_letter_code
_entity_poly.pdbx_strand_id
1 'polypeptide(L)'
;MSARAREKSKKLIICKERLNRLFEELDQLCVGLAEVLEIEEQISMIERLFRETDALQVELELSLEEEERRMAEEDWSKYRKGFRERKVRALALQSKGSDCPGR
;
A
#
# COMPACT_ATOMS: atom_id res chain seq x y z
N MET A 1 -10.51 22.54 10.68
CA MET A 1 -9.35 21.66 10.96
C MET A 1 -8.23 22.35 11.74
N SER A 2 -7.78 21.70 12.83
CA SER A 2 -6.66 22.12 13.68
C SER A 2 -5.30 22.09 12.94
N ALA A 3 -4.31 22.85 13.41
CA ALA A 3 -2.93 22.81 12.90
C ALA A 3 -2.34 21.37 12.94
N ARG A 4 -2.67 20.61 13.99
CA ARG A 4 -2.25 19.21 14.13
C ARG A 4 -2.86 18.31 13.05
N ALA A 5 -4.14 18.50 12.71
CA ALA A 5 -4.81 17.76 11.65
C ALA A 5 -4.20 18.08 10.27
N ARG A 6 -3.85 19.36 10.03
CA ARG A 6 -3.16 19.77 8.80
C ARG A 6 -1.78 19.13 8.66
N GLU A 7 -1.01 19.05 9.74
CA GLU A 7 0.30 18.39 9.73
C GLU A 7 0.17 16.89 9.44
N LYS A 8 -0.77 16.20 10.10
CA LYS A 8 -1.06 14.78 9.84
C LYS A 8 -1.51 14.53 8.41
N SER A 9 -2.37 15.39 7.87
CA SER A 9 -2.81 15.33 6.47
C SER A 9 -1.61 15.43 5.50
N LYS A 10 -0.66 16.32 5.75
CA LYS A 10 0.58 16.40 4.96
C LYS A 10 1.42 15.13 5.04
N LYS A 11 1.63 14.60 6.25
CA LYS A 11 2.35 13.34 6.45
C LYS A 11 1.68 12.18 5.71
N LEU A 12 0.36 12.10 5.79
CA LEU A 12 -0.45 11.09 5.12
C LEU A 12 -0.32 11.16 3.59
N ILE A 13 -0.32 12.37 3.00
CA ILE A 13 -0.10 12.55 1.55
C ILE A 13 1.26 11.99 1.15
N ILE A 14 2.33 12.37 1.86
CA ILE A 14 3.69 11.88 1.59
C ILE A 14 3.76 10.34 1.72
N CYS A 15 3.14 9.76 2.74
CA CYS A 15 3.11 8.31 2.92
C CYS A 15 2.35 7.60 1.78
N LYS A 16 1.21 8.13 1.34
CA LYS A 16 0.45 7.60 0.19
C LYS A 16 1.24 7.68 -1.12
N GLU A 17 1.94 8.78 -1.36
CA GLU A 17 2.82 8.93 -2.53
C GLU A 17 3.96 7.92 -2.52
N ARG A 18 4.61 7.72 -1.36
CA ARG A 18 5.66 6.71 -1.19
C ARG A 18 5.14 5.29 -1.40
N LEU A 19 3.95 4.97 -0.87
CA LEU A 19 3.31 3.68 -1.11
C LEU A 19 3.05 3.46 -2.60
N ASN A 20 2.56 4.47 -3.32
CA ASN A 20 2.32 4.35 -4.75
C ASN A 20 3.61 4.04 -5.53
N ARG A 21 4.73 4.69 -5.19
CA ARG A 21 6.04 4.38 -5.79
C ARG A 21 6.48 2.94 -5.51
N LEU A 22 6.37 2.49 -4.26
CA LEU A 22 6.71 1.12 -3.91
C LEU A 22 5.83 0.10 -4.65
N PHE A 23 4.55 0.42 -4.91
CA PHE A 23 3.69 -0.40 -5.75
C PHE A 23 4.13 -0.46 -7.20
N GLU A 24 4.53 0.67 -7.79
CA GLU A 24 5.08 0.70 -9.15
C GLU A 24 6.35 -0.13 -9.25
N GLU A 25 7.24 -0.04 -8.27
CA GLU A 25 8.44 -0.88 -8.15
C GLU A 25 8.07 -2.37 -8.03
N LEU A 26 7.09 -2.72 -7.19
CA LEU A 26 6.61 -4.10 -7.07
C LEU A 26 6.04 -4.63 -8.40
N ASP A 27 5.25 -3.82 -9.09
CA ASP A 27 4.69 -4.19 -10.40
C ASP A 27 5.81 -4.41 -11.44
N GLN A 28 6.90 -3.63 -11.39
CA GLN A 28 8.08 -3.85 -12.24
C GLN A 28 8.83 -5.14 -11.90
N LEU A 29 9.07 -5.40 -10.61
CA LEU A 29 9.69 -6.64 -10.15
C LEU A 29 8.86 -7.87 -10.57
N CYS A 30 7.53 -7.76 -10.53
CA CYS A 30 6.61 -8.83 -10.94
C CYS A 30 6.66 -9.16 -12.45
N VAL A 31 7.10 -8.23 -13.30
CA VAL A 31 7.26 -8.44 -14.75
C VAL A 31 8.70 -8.84 -15.10
N GLY A 32 9.67 -8.48 -14.26
CA GLY A 32 11.08 -8.78 -14.44
C GLY A 32 11.47 -10.21 -14.05
N LEU A 33 12.78 -10.50 -14.16
CA LEU A 33 13.40 -11.73 -13.63
C LEU A 33 13.81 -11.55 -12.17
N ALA A 34 13.06 -10.75 -11.40
CA ALA A 34 13.35 -10.50 -10.00
C ALA A 34 13.28 -11.80 -9.21
N GLU A 35 14.18 -11.96 -8.25
CA GLU A 35 14.16 -13.13 -7.39
C GLU A 35 12.93 -13.08 -6.46
N VAL A 36 12.42 -14.26 -6.09
CA VAL A 36 11.27 -14.38 -5.18
C VAL A 36 11.52 -13.60 -3.88
N LEU A 37 12.75 -13.66 -3.35
CA LEU A 37 13.18 -12.94 -2.15
C LEU A 37 13.08 -11.42 -2.29
N GLU A 38 13.43 -10.87 -3.46
CA GLU A 38 13.36 -9.43 -3.73
C GLU A 38 11.90 -8.94 -3.75
N ILE A 39 11.01 -9.72 -4.35
CA ILE A 39 9.57 -9.45 -4.36
C ILE A 39 8.99 -9.54 -2.94
N GLU A 40 9.40 -10.54 -2.14
CA GLU A 40 8.96 -10.69 -0.74
C GLU A 40 9.44 -9.53 0.15
N GLU A 41 10.69 -9.07 -0.04
CA GLU A 41 11.23 -7.91 0.66
C GLU A 41 10.45 -6.64 0.29
N GLN A 42 10.17 -6.42 -1.00
CA GLN A 42 9.39 -5.28 -1.45
C GLN A 42 7.96 -5.29 -0.87
N ILE A 43 7.29 -6.45 -0.85
CA ILE A 43 5.98 -6.61 -0.20
C ILE A 43 6.08 -6.25 1.29
N SER A 44 7.13 -6.70 1.98
CA SER A 44 7.34 -6.41 3.40
C SER A 44 7.55 -4.91 3.68
N MET A 45 8.28 -4.21 2.81
CA MET A 45 8.45 -2.75 2.88
C MET A 45 7.12 -2.02 2.70
N ILE A 46 6.32 -2.42 1.71
CA ILE A 46 4.98 -1.88 1.46
C ILE A 46 4.07 -2.10 2.66
N GLU A 47 4.04 -3.31 3.23
CA GLU A 47 3.16 -3.64 4.36
C GLU A 47 3.44 -2.78 5.59
N ARG A 48 4.73 -2.57 5.90
CA ARG A 48 5.13 -1.70 7.01
C ARG A 48 4.65 -0.28 6.80
N LEU A 49 4.93 0.32 5.64
CA LEU A 49 4.50 1.68 5.34
C LEU A 49 2.97 1.80 5.28
N PHE A 50 2.29 0.75 4.82
CA PHE A 50 0.83 0.72 4.77
C PHE A 50 0.22 0.76 6.17
N ARG A 51 0.77 0.03 7.14
CA ARG A 51 0.33 0.08 8.54
C ARG A 51 0.53 1.46 9.17
N GLU A 52 1.67 2.09 8.90
CA GLU A 52 1.93 3.47 9.34
C GLU A 52 0.92 4.46 8.73
N THR A 53 0.60 4.28 7.45
CA THR A 53 -0.36 5.12 6.72
C THR A 53 -1.79 4.90 7.24
N ASP A 54 -2.18 3.66 7.53
CA ASP A 54 -3.48 3.30 8.11
C ASP A 54 -3.66 3.95 9.49
N ALA A 55 -2.63 3.95 10.35
CA ALA A 55 -2.67 4.63 11.63
C ALA A 55 -2.85 6.15 11.49
N LEU A 56 -2.11 6.79 10.56
CA LEU A 56 -2.27 8.22 10.28
C LEU A 56 -3.65 8.56 9.70
N GLN A 57 -4.22 7.67 8.89
CA GLN A 57 -5.55 7.82 8.31
C GLN A 57 -6.63 7.77 9.41
N VAL A 58 -6.58 6.79 10.31
CA VAL A 58 -7.50 6.71 11.47
C VAL A 58 -7.41 7.96 12.33
N GLU A 59 -6.19 8.44 12.60
CA GLU A 59 -5.99 9.67 13.37
C GLU A 59 -6.55 10.93 12.67
N LEU A 60 -6.55 10.97 11.34
CA LEU A 60 -7.16 12.04 10.57
C LEU A 60 -8.68 11.94 10.63
N GLU A 61 -9.25 10.76 10.38
CA GLU A 61 -10.69 10.46 10.44
C GLU A 61 -11.31 10.86 11.79
N LEU A 62 -10.61 10.61 12.90
CA LEU A 62 -11.04 11.04 14.24
C LEU A 62 -11.07 12.57 14.44
N SER A 63 -10.42 13.33 13.57
CA SER A 63 -10.34 14.80 13.63
C SER A 63 -11.24 15.51 12.61
N LEU A 64 -11.98 14.75 11.80
CA LEU A 64 -12.89 15.23 10.77
C LEU A 64 -14.35 15.22 11.26
N GLU A 65 -15.17 16.06 10.64
CA GLU A 65 -16.61 15.99 10.82
C GLU A 65 -17.19 14.73 10.18
N GLU A 66 -18.40 14.33 10.56
CA GLU A 66 -18.98 13.04 10.17
C GLU A 66 -19.00 12.80 8.65
N GLU A 67 -19.36 13.83 7.87
CA GLU A 67 -19.39 13.74 6.42
C GLU A 67 -17.99 13.61 5.81
N GLU A 68 -17.05 14.44 6.26
CA GLU A 68 -15.65 14.40 5.81
C GLU A 68 -14.99 13.06 6.19
N ARG A 69 -15.32 12.53 7.37
CA ARG A 69 -14.86 11.22 7.84
C ARG A 69 -15.37 10.10 6.96
N ARG A 70 -16.66 10.08 6.62
CA ARG A 70 -17.23 9.07 5.70
C ARG A 70 -16.50 9.06 4.35
N MET A 71 -16.29 10.25 3.77
CA MET A 71 -15.57 10.38 2.51
C MET A 71 -14.13 9.85 2.61
N ALA A 72 -13.43 10.18 3.70
CA ALA A 72 -12.07 9.72 3.96
C ALA A 72 -12.00 8.19 4.13
N GLU A 73 -12.96 7.59 4.85
CA GLU A 73 -13.08 6.15 5.05
C GLU A 73 -13.35 5.40 3.73
N GLU A 74 -14.22 5.94 2.88
CA GLU A 74 -14.53 5.37 1.57
C GLU A 74 -13.31 5.38 0.64
N ASP A 75 -12.61 6.51 0.56
CA ASP A 75 -11.40 6.64 -0.24
C ASP A 75 -10.29 5.73 0.26
N TRP A 76 -10.13 5.62 1.57
CA TRP A 76 -9.19 4.68 2.16
C TRP A 76 -9.59 3.24 1.87
N SER A 77 -10.87 2.87 1.99
CA SER A 77 -11.37 1.53 1.67
C SER A 77 -11.04 1.11 0.23
N LYS A 78 -11.23 2.01 -0.74
CA LYS A 78 -10.84 1.79 -2.15
C LYS A 78 -9.33 1.55 -2.26
N TYR A 79 -8.53 2.36 -1.57
CA TYR A 79 -7.08 2.21 -1.54
C TYR A 79 -6.65 0.84 -0.96
N ARG A 80 -7.21 0.43 0.19
CA ARG A 80 -6.92 -0.87 0.82
C ARG A 80 -7.30 -2.04 -0.07
N LYS A 81 -8.41 -1.94 -0.81
CA LYS A 81 -8.81 -2.97 -1.78
C LYS A 81 -7.77 -3.10 -2.89
N GLY A 82 -7.36 -1.99 -3.51
CA GLY A 82 -6.34 -2.00 -4.56
C GLY A 82 -5.00 -2.56 -4.09
N PHE A 83 -4.60 -2.27 -2.84
CA PHE A 83 -3.42 -2.89 -2.23
C PHE A 83 -3.52 -4.41 -2.18
N ARG A 84 -4.61 -4.96 -1.62
CA ARG A 84 -4.80 -6.40 -1.51
C ARG A 84 -4.75 -7.10 -2.87
N GLU A 85 -5.36 -6.50 -3.88
CA GLU A 85 -5.35 -7.03 -5.25
C GLU A 85 -3.94 -7.09 -5.85
N ARG A 86 -3.14 -6.02 -5.72
CA ARG A 86 -1.74 -6.02 -6.18
C ARG A 86 -0.91 -7.07 -5.45
N LYS A 87 -1.03 -7.15 -4.13
CA LYS A 87 -0.31 -8.15 -3.32
C LYS A 87 -0.65 -9.58 -3.77
N VAL A 88 -1.94 -9.89 -3.94
CA VAL A 88 -2.37 -11.21 -4.40
C VAL A 88 -1.81 -11.52 -5.79
N ARG A 89 -1.80 -10.54 -6.71
CA ARG A 89 -1.19 -10.72 -8.03
C ARG A 89 0.31 -11.01 -7.95
N ALA A 90 1.06 -10.25 -7.15
CA ALA A 90 2.49 -10.45 -6.96
C ALA A 90 2.80 -11.86 -6.42
N LEU A 91 2.08 -12.31 -5.39
CA LEU A 91 2.22 -13.65 -4.82
C LEU A 91 1.81 -14.76 -5.79
N ALA A 92 0.76 -14.54 -6.60
CA ALA A 92 0.34 -15.52 -7.60
C ALA A 92 1.38 -15.71 -8.71
N LEU A 93 2.10 -14.65 -9.11
CA LEU A 93 3.17 -14.73 -10.10
C LEU A 93 4.35 -15.57 -9.58
N GLN A 94 4.71 -15.43 -8.30
CA GLN A 94 5.73 -16.28 -7.67
C GLN A 94 5.36 -17.77 -7.71
N SER A 95 4.09 -18.10 -7.47
CA SER A 95 3.64 -19.51 -7.50
C SER A 95 3.68 -20.14 -8.89
N LYS A 96 3.50 -19.34 -9.95
CA LYS A 96 3.50 -19.82 -11.35
C LYS A 96 4.91 -19.99 -11.92
N GLY A 97 5.90 -19.25 -11.40
CA GLY A 97 7.31 -19.39 -11.76
C GLY A 97 7.98 -20.65 -11.20
N SER A 98 7.32 -21.38 -10.29
CA SER A 98 7.84 -22.61 -9.69
C SER A 98 7.63 -23.87 -10.53
N ASP A 99 6.86 -23.82 -11.64
CA ASP A 99 6.63 -24.95 -12.54
C ASP A 99 7.70 -25.05 -13.65
N CYS A 100 8.97 -24.95 -13.29
CA CYS A 100 10.08 -25.46 -14.10
C CYS A 100 10.55 -26.80 -13.52
N PRO A 101 9.92 -27.94 -13.83
CA PRO A 101 10.54 -29.23 -13.62
C PRO A 101 11.71 -29.34 -14.60
N GLY A 102 12.89 -29.64 -14.05
CA GLY A 102 14.17 -29.48 -14.71
C GLY A 102 14.27 -29.98 -16.16
N ARG A 103 15.12 -29.30 -16.92
CA ARG A 103 15.91 -29.91 -17.98
C ARG A 103 17.20 -29.16 -18.22
#